data_AF-R7W5Z9-F1
#
_entry.id   AF-R7W5Z9-F1
#
_cell.length_a   1.000
_cell.length_b   1.000
_cell.length_c   1.000
_cell.angle_alpha   90.00
_cell.angle_beta   90.00
_cell.angle_gamma   90.00
#
_symmetry.space_group_name_H-M   'P 1'
#
loop_
_entity.id
_entity.type
_entity.pdbx_description
1 polymer ?
#
loop_
_entity_poly.entity_id
_entity_poly.type
_entity_poly.pdbx_seq_one_letter_code
_entity_poly.pdbx_strand_id
1 'polypeptide(L)'
;MKQSHIDLEKIVSRSLKRLSIIGCSSDMYYRISISTPCLISFTLDGFQDKTPLLESTPLLETAFVRLGCDYKDTCHNYEDGLFCGANDASCRNCLAYNDGMSKTVLLGALYNAKHLELISTSEMFIFARDLKWCPIFNKLKTLLLNDYWCVAPDFDALTCILKHSPVLEKLTLQLVSEGQQAHRVEMKGSYSSMERSTVISEHLKLMSVKYNVVDDRVLQLLKFMCTFNIHKLTDNPFHVCYILNFH
;
A
#
# COMPACT_ATOMS: atom_id res chain seq x y z
N MET A 1 29.30 -13.53 15.71
CA MET A 1 29.56 -12.13 15.30
C MET A 1 28.57 -11.75 14.20
N LYS A 2 27.77 -10.71 14.41
CA LYS A 2 26.89 -10.15 13.36
C LYS A 2 27.74 -9.20 12.54
N GLN A 3 28.10 -9.58 11.31
CA GLN A 3 28.83 -8.70 10.41
C GLN A 3 27.80 -7.93 9.58
N SER A 4 27.61 -6.66 9.90
CA SER A 4 26.87 -5.70 9.08
C SER A 4 27.89 -4.74 8.48
N HIS A 5 28.00 -4.71 7.16
CA HIS A 5 28.75 -3.71 6.41
C HIS A 5 27.75 -2.66 5.95
N ILE A 6 28.01 -1.39 6.26
CA ILE A 6 27.25 -0.27 5.72
C ILE A 6 28.13 0.30 4.62
N ASP A 7 27.80 -0.05 3.38
CA ASP A 7 28.24 0.77 2.26
C ASP A 7 27.25 1.95 2.19
N LEU A 8 27.72 3.16 1.90
CA LEU A 8 26.87 4.37 1.96
C LEU A 8 25.69 4.32 0.97
N GLU A 9 25.73 3.38 0.02
CA GLU A 9 24.69 3.11 -0.98
C GLU A 9 23.91 1.80 -0.72
N LYS A 10 24.37 0.95 0.22
CA LYS A 10 23.79 -0.39 0.42
C LYS A 10 23.85 -0.90 1.86
N ILE A 11 22.70 -1.28 2.39
CA ILE A 11 22.54 -2.00 3.66
C ILE A 11 22.46 -3.50 3.38
N VAL A 12 23.44 -4.28 3.86
CA VAL A 12 23.47 -5.74 3.66
C VAL A 12 23.51 -6.47 4.99
N SER A 13 22.61 -7.45 5.18
CA SER A 13 22.71 -8.38 6.31
C SER A 13 22.10 -9.75 5.99
N ARG A 14 22.87 -10.82 6.22
CA ARG A 14 22.42 -12.20 6.02
C ARG A 14 21.74 -12.82 7.25
N SER A 15 21.74 -12.12 8.39
CA SER A 15 21.20 -12.63 9.65
C SER A 15 20.09 -11.77 10.25
N LEU A 16 19.87 -10.57 9.69
CA LEU A 16 18.89 -9.63 10.23
C LEU A 16 17.48 -10.14 10.00
N LYS A 17 16.72 -10.29 11.09
CA LYS A 17 15.32 -10.75 11.05
C LYS A 17 14.30 -9.62 11.14
N ARG A 18 14.69 -8.48 11.71
CA ARG A 18 13.83 -7.30 11.88
C ARG A 18 14.62 -6.06 11.55
N LEU A 19 14.04 -5.17 10.76
CA LEU A 19 14.64 -3.90 10.35
C LEU A 19 13.58 -2.81 10.50
N SER A 20 13.96 -1.73 11.17
CA SER A 20 13.13 -0.56 11.37
C SER A 20 13.93 0.67 10.99
N ILE A 21 13.41 1.42 10.03
CA ILE A 21 13.98 2.67 9.53
C ILE A 21 12.92 3.74 9.78
N ILE A 22 13.16 4.58 10.78
CA ILE A 22 12.18 5.57 11.26
C ILE A 22 12.83 6.94 11.27
N GLY A 23 12.24 7.92 10.59
CA GLY A 23 12.72 9.31 10.58
C GLY A 23 14.15 9.45 10.08
N CYS A 24 14.59 8.56 9.19
CA CYS A 24 15.93 8.61 8.60
C CYS A 24 15.89 9.41 7.28
N SER A 25 16.97 10.11 6.98
CA SER A 25 17.19 10.78 5.70
C SER A 25 18.42 10.21 5.00
N SER A 26 18.57 10.53 3.71
CA SER A 26 19.78 10.25 2.98
C SER A 26 20.20 11.47 2.17
N ASP A 27 21.36 12.03 2.50
CA ASP A 27 21.98 13.10 1.71
C ASP A 27 22.44 12.63 0.31
N MET A 28 22.18 11.37 -0.05
CA MET A 28 22.60 10.77 -1.30
C MET A 28 21.65 11.12 -2.46
N TYR A 29 22.24 11.40 -3.63
CA TYR A 29 21.49 11.51 -4.89
C TYR A 29 20.95 10.15 -5.38
N TYR A 30 21.48 9.04 -4.83
CA TYR A 30 21.14 7.67 -5.19
C TYR A 30 20.16 7.04 -4.21
N ARG A 31 19.45 6.02 -4.68
CA ARG A 31 18.52 5.25 -3.87
C ARG A 31 19.30 4.22 -3.05
N ILE A 32 19.22 4.26 -1.72
CA ILE A 32 19.83 3.24 -0.86
C ILE A 32 19.19 1.89 -1.17
N SER A 33 20.00 0.86 -1.39
CA SER A 33 19.52 -0.52 -1.52
C SER A 33 19.61 -1.29 -0.20
N ILE A 34 18.60 -2.09 0.11
CA ILE A 34 18.52 -2.92 1.32
C ILE A 34 18.45 -4.39 0.91
N SER A 35 19.54 -5.12 1.16
CA SER A 35 19.67 -6.56 0.90
C SER A 35 19.67 -7.35 2.21
N THR A 36 18.50 -7.78 2.66
CA THR A 36 18.34 -8.55 3.90
C THR A 36 17.46 -9.80 3.67
N PRO A 37 17.99 -10.87 3.05
CA PRO A 37 17.17 -12.02 2.62
C PRO A 37 16.48 -12.78 3.75
N CYS A 38 16.98 -12.66 4.98
CA CYS A 38 16.42 -13.32 6.16
C CYS A 38 15.42 -12.45 6.94
N LEU A 39 14.99 -11.33 6.37
CA LEU A 39 14.09 -10.38 7.02
C LEU A 39 12.68 -10.97 7.16
N ILE A 40 12.13 -10.92 8.36
CA ILE A 40 10.79 -11.41 8.72
C ILE A 40 9.84 -10.22 8.96
N SER A 41 10.36 -9.12 9.49
CA SER A 41 9.58 -7.92 9.80
C SER A 41 10.31 -6.66 9.35
N PHE A 42 9.60 -5.77 8.65
CA PHE A 42 10.12 -4.53 8.10
C PHE A 42 9.26 -3.33 8.47
N THR A 43 9.88 -2.26 8.93
CA THR A 43 9.23 -0.98 9.17
C THR A 43 10.00 0.10 8.42
N LEU A 44 9.33 0.82 7.53
CA LEU A 44 9.82 2.04 6.89
C LEU A 44 8.84 3.16 7.22
N ASP A 45 9.28 4.13 8.00
CA ASP A 45 8.40 5.18 8.50
C ASP A 45 9.06 6.55 8.45
N GLY A 46 8.52 7.46 7.65
CA GLY A 46 8.99 8.83 7.58
C GLY A 46 10.43 8.94 7.07
N PHE A 47 10.79 8.09 6.10
CA PHE A 47 12.08 8.21 5.42
C PHE A 47 12.05 9.42 4.49
N GLN A 48 13.05 10.30 4.63
CA GLN A 48 13.22 11.49 3.80
C GLN A 48 14.05 11.16 2.55
N ASP A 49 13.90 11.95 1.49
CA ASP A 49 14.60 11.78 0.20
C ASP A 49 14.04 10.63 -0.67
N LYS A 50 14.92 9.85 -1.32
CA LYS A 50 14.53 8.74 -2.19
C LYS A 50 14.24 7.50 -1.35
N THR A 51 13.00 7.00 -1.42
CA THR A 51 12.53 5.77 -0.79
C THR A 51 13.53 4.62 -1.01
N PRO A 52 14.02 3.95 0.03
CA PRO A 52 15.00 2.88 -0.15
C PRO A 52 14.45 1.76 -1.02
N LEU A 53 15.30 1.20 -1.87
CA LEU A 53 15.01 -0.04 -2.60
C LEU A 53 15.12 -1.20 -1.62
N LEU A 54 14.05 -1.95 -1.44
CA LEU A 54 14.10 -3.22 -0.72
C LEU A 54 14.32 -4.34 -1.76
N GLU A 55 15.47 -5.01 -1.70
CA GLU A 55 15.73 -6.19 -2.52
C GLU A 55 14.89 -7.38 -2.03
N SER A 56 14.81 -8.44 -2.84
CA SER A 56 13.97 -9.61 -2.55
C SER A 56 14.13 -10.16 -1.13
N THR A 57 13.05 -10.09 -0.33
CA THR A 57 12.97 -10.63 1.04
C THR A 57 12.01 -11.83 1.11
N PRO A 58 12.48 -13.06 0.83
CA PRO A 58 11.61 -14.24 0.69
C PRO A 58 10.94 -14.69 2.00
N LEU A 59 11.52 -14.34 3.16
CA LEU A 59 11.02 -14.73 4.48
C LEU A 59 10.11 -13.68 5.14
N LEU A 60 9.81 -12.59 4.44
CA LEU A 60 9.06 -11.47 5.01
C LEU A 60 7.64 -11.92 5.36
N GLU A 61 7.21 -11.67 6.59
CA GLU A 61 5.86 -11.98 7.07
C GLU A 61 5.04 -10.71 7.31
N THR A 62 5.66 -9.66 7.84
CA THR A 62 4.98 -8.41 8.20
C THR A 62 5.74 -7.21 7.65
N ALA A 63 5.06 -6.23 7.08
CA ALA A 63 5.67 -4.94 6.82
C ALA A 63 4.73 -3.75 7.07
N PHE A 64 5.31 -2.69 7.62
CA PHE A 64 4.71 -1.37 7.70
C PHE A 64 5.53 -0.42 6.83
N VAL A 65 4.88 0.29 5.92
CA VAL A 65 5.48 1.31 5.08
C VAL A 65 4.62 2.56 5.12
N ARG A 66 5.18 3.66 5.63
CA ARG A 66 4.61 5.00 5.49
C ARG A 66 5.54 5.89 4.67
N LEU A 67 5.07 6.30 3.50
CA LEU A 67 5.72 7.26 2.61
C LEU A 67 5.07 8.64 2.79
N GLY A 68 5.83 9.72 2.62
CA GLY A 68 5.26 11.08 2.66
C GLY A 68 6.14 12.18 3.26
N CYS A 69 7.39 11.88 3.60
CA CYS A 69 8.35 12.89 4.02
C CYS A 69 9.31 13.17 2.85
N ASP A 70 9.16 14.31 2.17
CA ASP A 70 10.14 14.92 1.25
C ASP A 70 10.17 14.52 -0.25
N TYR A 71 10.53 15.51 -1.08
CA TYR A 71 10.15 15.76 -2.48
C TYR A 71 11.01 15.06 -3.56
N LYS A 72 11.93 14.14 -3.21
CA LYS A 72 12.88 13.61 -4.21
C LYS A 72 12.37 12.42 -5.03
N ASP A 73 11.41 11.67 -4.51
CA ASP A 73 10.67 10.65 -5.27
C ASP A 73 9.40 11.25 -5.91
N THR A 74 9.57 12.31 -6.70
CA THR A 74 8.48 12.96 -7.44
C THR A 74 8.67 12.83 -8.96
N CYS A 75 7.56 12.75 -9.68
CA CYS A 75 7.51 12.80 -11.14
C CYS A 75 6.66 14.01 -11.52
N HIS A 76 7.27 15.06 -12.06
CA HIS A 76 6.55 16.29 -12.43
C HIS A 76 5.62 16.12 -13.64
N ASN A 77 5.73 15.00 -14.35
CA ASN A 77 4.82 14.61 -15.44
C ASN A 77 3.75 13.62 -14.98
N TYR A 78 3.45 13.55 -13.68
CA TYR A 78 2.37 12.72 -13.15
C TYR A 78 1.03 13.40 -13.40
N GLU A 79 0.56 13.33 -14.64
CA GLU A 79 -0.82 13.63 -14.99
C GLU A 79 -1.62 12.32 -15.05
N ASP A 80 -2.77 12.28 -14.40
CA ASP A 80 -3.76 11.19 -14.50
C ASP A 80 -3.24 9.76 -14.28
N GLY A 81 -2.32 9.55 -13.31
CA GLY A 81 -1.79 8.20 -13.01
C GLY A 81 -0.78 7.67 -14.04
N LEU A 82 -0.48 8.44 -15.08
CA LEU A 82 0.58 8.15 -16.04
C LEU A 82 1.87 8.84 -15.62
N PHE A 83 2.79 8.08 -15.04
CA PHE A 83 4.22 8.44 -15.06
C PHE A 83 4.65 8.72 -16.50
N CYS A 84 5.57 9.68 -16.67
CA CYS A 84 6.48 9.75 -17.82
C CYS A 84 6.78 8.30 -18.25
N GLY A 85 6.18 7.85 -19.35
CA GLY A 85 6.01 6.42 -19.63
C GLY A 85 7.35 5.69 -19.63
N ALA A 86 7.34 4.36 -19.69
CA ALA A 86 8.57 3.55 -19.78
C ALA A 86 9.52 3.94 -20.94
N ASN A 87 9.07 4.81 -21.85
CA ASN A 87 9.79 5.31 -23.02
C ASN A 87 10.38 6.72 -22.83
N ASP A 88 10.10 7.42 -21.73
CA ASP A 88 10.73 8.70 -21.43
C ASP A 88 11.97 8.50 -20.56
N ALA A 89 13.09 8.22 -21.23
CA ALA A 89 14.39 8.06 -20.60
C ALA A 89 14.91 9.35 -19.92
N SER A 90 14.23 10.49 -20.08
CA SER A 90 14.62 11.75 -19.41
C SER A 90 14.20 11.79 -17.94
N CYS A 91 13.23 10.95 -17.55
CA CYS A 91 12.61 10.97 -16.24
C CYS A 91 13.35 10.06 -15.23
N ARG A 92 14.47 10.57 -14.69
CA ARG A 92 15.38 9.81 -13.79
C ARG A 92 14.72 9.23 -12.52
N ASN A 93 13.57 9.77 -12.10
CA ASN A 93 12.82 9.26 -10.93
C ASN A 93 11.85 8.12 -11.27
N CYS A 94 11.48 7.97 -12.55
CA CYS A 94 10.60 6.91 -13.04
C CYS A 94 11.36 5.74 -13.67
N LEU A 95 12.60 5.96 -14.10
CA LEU A 95 13.54 4.89 -14.39
C LEU A 95 13.94 4.19 -13.09
N ALA A 96 13.60 2.91 -12.95
CA ALA A 96 14.35 2.04 -12.05
C ALA A 96 15.78 2.02 -12.59
N TYR A 97 16.75 2.56 -11.85
CA TYR A 97 18.14 2.56 -12.29
C TYR A 97 18.54 1.11 -12.56
N ASN A 98 18.74 0.78 -13.84
CA ASN A 98 18.89 -0.58 -14.34
C ASN A 98 20.15 -1.24 -13.77
N ASP A 99 19.95 -2.18 -12.85
CA ASP A 99 20.82 -3.35 -12.67
C ASP A 99 20.19 -4.64 -13.24
N GLY A 100 19.03 -4.50 -13.92
CA GLY A 100 18.32 -5.60 -14.55
C GLY A 100 17.57 -6.54 -13.59
N MET A 101 17.60 -6.28 -12.27
CA MET A 101 17.12 -7.25 -11.28
C MET A 101 15.83 -6.84 -10.53
N SER A 102 15.52 -5.55 -10.35
CA SER A 102 14.25 -5.15 -9.70
C SER A 102 13.50 -4.04 -10.44
N LYS A 103 12.32 -4.39 -10.95
CA LYS A 103 11.40 -3.45 -11.62
C LYS A 103 10.59 -2.59 -10.64
N THR A 104 10.61 -2.93 -9.35
CA THR A 104 9.88 -2.26 -8.26
C THR A 104 10.83 -1.79 -7.16
N VAL A 105 10.47 -0.74 -6.41
CA VAL A 105 11.30 -0.27 -5.28
C VAL A 105 10.93 -0.95 -3.96
N LEU A 106 9.64 -1.16 -3.71
CA LEU A 106 9.14 -1.77 -2.48
C LEU A 106 8.29 -3.01 -2.76
N LEU A 107 7.26 -2.90 -3.61
CA LEU A 107 6.22 -3.94 -3.66
C LEU A 107 6.75 -5.31 -4.11
N GLY A 108 7.80 -5.37 -4.94
CA GLY A 108 8.44 -6.61 -5.34
C GLY A 108 9.30 -7.29 -4.27
N ALA A 109 9.57 -6.64 -3.13
CA ALA A 109 10.08 -7.34 -1.94
C ALA A 109 8.95 -7.67 -0.96
N LEU A 110 7.90 -6.86 -0.93
CA LEU A 110 6.75 -7.02 -0.03
C LEU A 110 5.80 -8.16 -0.43
N TYR A 111 5.86 -8.68 -1.66
CA TYR A 111 4.88 -9.67 -2.16
C TYR A 111 4.80 -10.98 -1.34
N ASN A 112 5.85 -11.33 -0.59
CA ASN A 112 5.84 -12.51 0.28
C ASN A 112 5.14 -12.30 1.64
N ALA A 113 4.85 -11.05 2.00
CA ALA A 113 4.29 -10.71 3.30
C ALA A 113 2.85 -11.24 3.46
N LYS A 114 2.53 -11.62 4.70
CA LYS A 114 1.18 -12.01 5.13
C LYS A 114 0.37 -10.82 5.65
N HIS A 115 1.07 -9.82 6.19
CA HIS A 115 0.46 -8.66 6.83
C HIS A 115 1.15 -7.40 6.33
N LEU A 116 0.40 -6.54 5.64
CA LEU A 116 0.90 -5.28 5.11
C LEU A 116 0.08 -4.10 5.61
N GLU A 117 0.80 -3.05 5.99
CA GLU A 117 0.25 -1.72 6.22
C GLU A 117 0.97 -0.73 5.30
N LEU A 118 0.26 -0.18 4.33
CA LEU A 118 0.80 0.71 3.30
C LEU A 118 0.12 2.07 3.39
N ILE A 119 0.85 3.06 3.87
CA ILE A 119 0.39 4.42 4.08
C ILE A 119 1.20 5.35 3.19
N SER A 120 0.54 6.29 2.53
CA SER A 120 1.20 7.27 1.67
C SER A 120 0.49 8.62 1.75
N THR A 121 1.21 9.72 1.62
CA THR A 121 0.58 11.02 1.31
C THR A 121 0.26 11.10 -0.19
N SER A 122 -0.69 11.96 -0.57
CA SER A 122 -1.24 12.09 -1.92
C SER A 122 -0.22 12.46 -3.01
N GLU A 123 0.93 12.99 -2.64
CA GLU A 123 1.96 13.47 -3.57
C GLU A 123 2.95 12.38 -3.99
N MET A 124 2.91 11.21 -3.34
CA MET A 124 3.88 10.14 -3.56
C MET A 124 3.39 9.13 -4.58
N PHE A 125 4.29 8.64 -5.43
CA PHE A 125 3.90 7.76 -6.54
C PHE A 125 4.53 6.38 -6.54
N ILE A 126 5.38 6.06 -5.57
CA ILE A 126 6.13 4.79 -5.52
C ILE A 126 5.21 3.58 -5.55
N PHE A 127 4.12 3.60 -4.78
CA PHE A 127 3.12 2.53 -4.82
C PHE A 127 2.44 2.43 -6.19
N ALA A 128 1.93 3.54 -6.72
CA ALA A 128 1.32 3.56 -8.05
C ALA A 128 2.27 3.07 -9.16
N ARG A 129 3.57 3.43 -9.10
CA ARG A 129 4.59 2.93 -10.04
C ARG A 129 4.81 1.43 -9.88
N ASP A 130 5.03 0.98 -8.66
CA ASP A 130 5.30 -0.43 -8.40
C ASP A 130 4.09 -1.32 -8.76
N LEU A 131 2.85 -0.80 -8.62
CA LEU A 131 1.63 -1.48 -9.05
C LEU A 131 1.53 -1.66 -10.57
N LYS A 132 2.14 -0.79 -11.41
CA LYS A 132 2.21 -1.02 -12.87
C LYS A 132 2.94 -2.31 -13.23
N TRP A 133 3.82 -2.78 -12.34
CA TRP A 133 4.52 -4.05 -12.49
C TRP A 133 3.77 -5.22 -11.85
N CYS A 134 2.58 -4.97 -11.30
CA CYS A 134 1.57 -5.99 -11.00
C CYS A 134 2.08 -7.19 -10.17
N PRO A 135 2.78 -6.99 -9.03
CA PRO A 135 3.20 -8.10 -8.19
C PRO A 135 1.98 -8.84 -7.62
N ILE A 136 1.99 -10.18 -7.61
CA ILE A 136 0.92 -10.99 -7.01
C ILE A 136 1.26 -11.30 -5.56
N PHE A 137 0.42 -10.85 -4.63
CA PHE A 137 0.53 -11.04 -3.19
C PHE A 137 -0.13 -12.37 -2.76
N ASN A 138 0.47 -13.49 -3.13
CA ASN A 138 -0.09 -14.84 -2.94
C ASN A 138 -0.22 -15.32 -1.49
N LYS A 139 0.34 -14.58 -0.52
CA LYS A 139 0.33 -14.91 0.92
C LYS A 139 -0.37 -13.85 1.77
N LEU A 140 -0.77 -12.73 1.18
CA LEU A 140 -1.27 -11.57 1.92
C LEU A 140 -2.65 -11.86 2.50
N LYS A 141 -2.72 -11.93 3.82
CA LYS A 141 -3.95 -12.20 4.60
C LYS A 141 -4.59 -10.94 5.12
N THR A 142 -3.80 -9.95 5.53
CA THR A 142 -4.32 -8.68 6.05
C THR A 142 -3.66 -7.49 5.39
N LEU A 143 -4.47 -6.54 4.95
CA LEU A 143 -4.01 -5.33 4.29
C LEU A 143 -4.64 -4.10 4.95
N LEU A 144 -3.82 -3.13 5.34
CA LEU A 144 -4.25 -1.80 5.76
C LEU A 144 -3.74 -0.77 4.76
N LEU A 145 -4.64 0.08 4.28
CA LEU A 145 -4.37 1.18 3.35
C LEU A 145 -4.95 2.48 3.92
N ASN A 146 -4.37 3.64 3.60
CA ASN A 146 -4.97 4.94 3.90
C ASN A 146 -5.73 5.55 2.70
N ASP A 147 -6.21 6.77 2.88
CA ASP A 147 -6.95 7.56 1.88
C ASP A 147 -6.24 7.75 0.54
N TYR A 148 -4.91 7.69 0.48
CA TYR A 148 -4.14 7.66 -0.78
C TYR A 148 -4.65 6.61 -1.78
N TRP A 149 -5.08 5.46 -1.28
CA TRP A 149 -5.54 4.36 -2.12
C TRP A 149 -6.99 4.54 -2.58
N CYS A 150 -7.73 5.46 -1.95
CA CYS A 150 -9.17 5.64 -2.10
C CYS A 150 -9.51 6.89 -2.92
N VAL A 151 -8.85 7.07 -4.07
CA VAL A 151 -9.07 8.22 -4.95
C VAL A 151 -10.13 7.88 -6.00
N ALA A 152 -11.22 8.64 -5.99
CA ALA A 152 -12.33 8.55 -6.95
C ALA A 152 -11.95 9.17 -8.32
N PRO A 153 -12.66 8.84 -9.42
CA PRO A 153 -13.87 8.02 -9.48
C PRO A 153 -13.63 6.51 -9.56
N ASP A 154 -12.48 6.07 -10.08
CA ASP A 154 -12.28 4.67 -10.50
C ASP A 154 -11.61 3.78 -9.44
N PHE A 155 -11.04 4.38 -8.38
CA PHE A 155 -10.37 3.66 -7.31
C PHE A 155 -9.29 2.68 -7.82
N ASP A 156 -8.61 3.02 -8.90
CA ASP A 156 -7.75 2.10 -9.66
C ASP A 156 -6.66 1.45 -8.82
N ALA A 157 -5.97 2.23 -7.97
CA ALA A 157 -4.92 1.70 -7.10
C ALA A 157 -5.45 0.65 -6.12
N LEU A 158 -6.62 0.93 -5.52
CA LEU A 158 -7.32 0.00 -4.63
C LEU A 158 -7.81 -1.23 -5.39
N THR A 159 -8.46 -1.06 -6.53
CA THR A 159 -8.89 -2.17 -7.39
C THR A 159 -7.71 -3.06 -7.79
N CYS A 160 -6.60 -2.44 -8.19
CA CYS A 160 -5.39 -3.14 -8.60
C CYS A 160 -4.83 -4.00 -7.46
N ILE A 161 -4.56 -3.41 -6.29
CA ILE A 161 -3.98 -4.19 -5.18
C ILE A 161 -4.92 -5.32 -4.72
N LEU A 162 -6.25 -5.12 -4.76
CA LEU A 162 -7.21 -6.17 -4.42
C LEU A 162 -7.21 -7.31 -5.43
N LYS A 163 -7.19 -7.03 -6.74
CA LYS A 163 -7.02 -8.04 -7.80
C LYS A 163 -5.74 -8.86 -7.64
N HIS A 164 -4.69 -8.20 -7.15
CA HIS A 164 -3.37 -8.80 -6.95
C HIS A 164 -3.22 -9.54 -5.61
N SER A 165 -4.27 -9.60 -4.79
CA SER A 165 -4.23 -10.19 -3.44
C SER A 165 -5.24 -11.33 -3.31
N PRO A 166 -5.06 -12.47 -4.01
CA PRO A 166 -6.09 -13.49 -4.19
C PRO A 166 -6.49 -14.25 -2.91
N VAL A 167 -5.67 -14.18 -1.85
CA VAL A 167 -5.92 -14.86 -0.56
C VAL A 167 -6.21 -13.89 0.59
N LEU A 168 -6.50 -12.63 0.27
CA LEU A 168 -6.77 -11.60 1.27
C LEU A 168 -7.98 -11.97 2.13
N GLU A 169 -7.81 -11.96 3.45
CA GLU A 169 -8.85 -12.31 4.43
C GLU A 169 -9.45 -11.07 5.11
N LYS A 170 -8.64 -10.02 5.31
CA LYS A 170 -9.05 -8.78 5.98
C LYS A 170 -8.50 -7.54 5.28
N LEU A 171 -9.36 -6.60 4.97
CA LEU A 171 -9.03 -5.27 4.46
C LEU A 171 -9.39 -4.19 5.47
N THR A 172 -8.49 -3.23 5.71
CA THR A 172 -8.76 -2.03 6.53
C THR A 172 -8.41 -0.79 5.72
N LEU A 173 -9.37 0.12 5.54
CA LEU A 173 -9.18 1.40 4.86
C LEU A 173 -9.25 2.52 5.89
N GLN A 174 -8.21 3.34 5.95
CA GLN A 174 -8.07 4.41 6.93
C GLN A 174 -8.16 5.78 6.25
N LEU A 175 -9.35 6.38 6.30
CA LEU A 175 -9.66 7.69 5.75
C LEU A 175 -9.53 8.81 6.81
N VAL A 176 -8.49 8.73 7.63
CA VAL A 176 -8.29 9.61 8.79
C VAL A 176 -7.14 10.55 8.50
N SER A 177 -7.38 11.86 8.52
CA SER A 177 -6.35 12.88 8.38
C SER A 177 -5.31 12.79 9.51
N GLU A 178 -4.04 13.02 9.18
CA GLU A 178 -2.96 13.04 10.18
C GLU A 178 -3.27 14.07 11.29
N GLY A 179 -3.05 13.68 12.55
CA GLY A 179 -3.29 14.53 13.72
C GLY A 179 -4.67 14.42 14.38
N GLN A 180 -5.65 13.77 13.75
CA GLN A 180 -7.00 13.62 14.32
C GLN A 180 -7.30 12.16 14.73
N GLN A 181 -6.80 11.75 15.89
CA GLN A 181 -7.07 10.41 16.45
C GLN A 181 -8.26 10.35 17.42
N ALA A 182 -8.77 11.50 17.87
CA ALA A 182 -9.70 11.59 19.00
C ALA A 182 -11.13 11.06 18.72
N HIS A 183 -11.54 10.95 17.45
CA HIS A 183 -12.92 10.57 17.07
C HIS A 183 -12.96 9.57 15.91
N ARG A 184 -12.24 8.45 16.04
CA ARG A 184 -12.22 7.41 15.00
C ARG A 184 -13.47 6.54 15.08
N VAL A 185 -14.32 6.63 14.07
CA VAL A 185 -15.44 5.72 13.86
C VAL A 185 -14.97 4.57 12.96
N GLU A 186 -15.29 3.33 13.34
CA GLU A 186 -15.02 2.14 12.54
C GLU A 186 -16.34 1.57 11.99
N MET A 187 -16.45 1.51 10.67
CA MET A 187 -17.52 0.76 10.01
C MET A 187 -16.97 -0.59 9.56
N LYS A 188 -17.64 -1.68 9.94
CA LYS A 188 -17.31 -3.03 9.47
C LYS A 188 -18.31 -3.47 8.41
N GLY A 189 -17.79 -4.02 7.33
CA GLY A 189 -18.54 -4.72 6.29
C GLY A 189 -18.09 -6.17 6.20
N SER A 190 -19.02 -7.03 5.82
CA SER A 190 -18.75 -8.43 5.49
C SER A 190 -19.17 -8.71 4.06
N TYR A 191 -18.44 -9.62 3.44
CA TYR A 191 -18.75 -10.12 2.12
C TYR A 191 -19.86 -11.19 2.20
N SER A 192 -20.93 -11.04 1.42
CA SER A 192 -22.00 -12.04 1.37
C SER A 192 -21.61 -13.18 0.42
N SER A 193 -21.81 -14.43 0.84
CA SER A 193 -21.37 -15.60 0.06
C SER A 193 -22.19 -15.87 -1.22
N MET A 194 -23.32 -15.19 -1.43
CA MET A 194 -24.29 -15.54 -2.47
C MET A 194 -24.01 -14.89 -3.84
N GLU A 195 -23.27 -13.78 -3.90
CA GLU A 195 -22.96 -13.09 -5.16
C GLU A 195 -21.47 -12.71 -5.19
N ARG A 196 -20.61 -13.63 -5.66
CA ARG A 196 -19.16 -13.37 -5.64
C ARG A 196 -18.74 -12.46 -6.79
N SER A 197 -18.12 -11.34 -6.46
CA SER A 197 -17.26 -10.59 -7.38
C SER A 197 -16.09 -11.48 -7.83
N THR A 198 -15.81 -11.50 -9.14
CA THR A 198 -14.64 -12.17 -9.72
C THR A 198 -13.36 -11.34 -9.61
N VAL A 199 -13.47 -10.10 -9.10
CA VAL A 199 -12.40 -9.10 -9.09
C VAL A 199 -11.61 -9.12 -7.79
N ILE A 200 -12.22 -9.52 -6.68
CA ILE A 200 -11.61 -9.49 -5.35
C ILE A 200 -11.49 -10.90 -4.75
N SER A 201 -10.58 -11.06 -3.78
CA SER A 201 -10.37 -12.32 -3.06
C SER A 201 -11.67 -12.92 -2.53
N GLU A 202 -11.94 -14.18 -2.87
CA GLU A 202 -13.06 -14.93 -2.30
C GLU A 202 -12.87 -15.25 -0.80
N HIS A 203 -11.64 -15.12 -0.31
CA HIS A 203 -11.31 -15.32 1.10
C HIS A 203 -11.56 -14.07 1.96
N LEU A 204 -11.96 -12.94 1.35
CA LEU A 204 -12.17 -11.69 2.07
C LEU A 204 -13.40 -11.83 2.98
N LYS A 205 -13.16 -11.88 4.30
CA LYS A 205 -14.21 -12.06 5.31
C LYS A 205 -14.62 -10.75 5.96
N LEU A 206 -13.64 -9.87 6.16
CA LEU A 206 -13.80 -8.65 6.92
C LEU A 206 -13.24 -7.46 6.18
N MET A 207 -14.08 -6.44 6.02
CA MET A 207 -13.69 -5.13 5.60
C MET A 207 -13.94 -4.14 6.73
N SER A 208 -13.00 -3.25 6.99
CA SER A 208 -13.16 -2.17 7.96
C SER A 208 -12.81 -0.85 7.29
N VAL A 209 -13.68 0.16 7.44
CA VAL A 209 -13.43 1.53 7.02
C VAL A 209 -13.39 2.41 8.27
N LYS A 210 -12.23 3.01 8.53
CA LYS A 210 -11.99 3.93 9.64
C LYS A 210 -12.01 5.36 9.12
N TYR A 211 -12.82 6.22 9.71
CA TYR A 211 -12.98 7.62 9.32
C TYR A 211 -13.32 8.49 10.53
N ASN A 212 -13.19 9.81 10.39
CA ASN A 212 -13.57 10.75 11.45
C ASN A 212 -14.95 11.37 11.20
N VAL A 213 -15.20 11.81 9.97
CA VAL A 213 -16.45 12.42 9.53
C VAL A 213 -16.90 11.72 8.25
N VAL A 214 -18.21 11.55 8.07
CA VAL A 214 -18.76 11.07 6.79
C VAL A 214 -18.70 12.23 5.81
N ASP A 215 -17.77 12.16 4.86
CA ASP A 215 -17.62 13.10 3.76
C ASP A 215 -17.90 12.41 2.41
N ASP A 216 -17.82 13.17 1.32
CA ASP A 216 -18.06 12.64 -0.03
C ASP A 216 -17.12 11.49 -0.41
N ARG A 217 -15.88 11.48 0.12
CA ARG A 217 -14.90 10.41 -0.13
C ARG A 217 -15.36 9.10 0.51
N VAL A 218 -15.83 9.17 1.75
CA VAL A 218 -16.43 8.00 2.44
C VAL A 218 -17.63 7.49 1.66
N LEU A 219 -18.53 8.39 1.21
CA LEU A 219 -19.72 8.00 0.46
C LEU A 219 -19.40 7.36 -0.90
N GLN A 220 -18.44 7.93 -1.65
CA GLN A 220 -17.97 7.37 -2.92
C GLN A 220 -17.31 6.01 -2.73
N LEU A 221 -16.46 5.86 -1.71
CA LEU A 221 -15.85 4.58 -1.37
C LEU A 221 -16.90 3.52 -1.03
N LEU A 222 -17.92 3.87 -0.23
CA LEU A 222 -19.00 2.95 0.11
C LEU A 222 -19.79 2.51 -1.13
N LYS A 223 -20.12 3.44 -2.03
CA LYS A 223 -20.78 3.12 -3.32
C LYS A 223 -19.93 2.18 -4.16
N PHE A 224 -18.63 2.45 -4.25
CA PHE A 224 -17.69 1.60 -4.94
C PHE A 224 -17.61 0.19 -4.31
N MET A 225 -17.61 0.08 -2.98
CA MET A 225 -17.62 -1.22 -2.30
C MET A 225 -18.90 -2.03 -2.53
N CYS A 226 -20.04 -1.36 -2.73
CA CYS A 226 -21.27 -2.04 -3.14
C CYS A 226 -21.13 -2.73 -4.52
N THR A 227 -20.27 -2.24 -5.41
CA THR A 227 -20.00 -2.91 -6.71
C THR A 227 -19.31 -4.27 -6.54
N PHE A 228 -18.73 -4.52 -5.37
CA PHE A 228 -18.16 -5.81 -5.00
C PHE A 228 -19.05 -6.64 -4.07
N ASN A 229 -20.33 -6.32 -3.91
CA ASN A 229 -21.25 -7.08 -3.02
C ASN A 229 -20.77 -7.13 -1.55
N ILE A 230 -20.03 -6.11 -1.11
CA ILE A 230 -19.65 -5.95 0.30
C ILE A 230 -20.78 -5.19 1.01
N HIS A 231 -21.42 -5.85 1.97
CA HIS A 231 -22.52 -5.27 2.75
C HIS A 231 -22.08 -4.94 4.18
N LYS A 232 -22.67 -3.89 4.76
CA LYS A 232 -22.36 -3.43 6.13
C LYS A 232 -22.87 -4.44 7.18
N LEU A 233 -22.04 -4.74 8.18
CA LEU A 233 -22.48 -5.43 9.40
C LEU A 233 -23.06 -4.38 10.36
N THR A 234 -24.36 -4.43 10.62
CA THR A 234 -25.03 -3.50 11.54
C THR A 234 -25.15 -4.11 12.93
N ASP A 235 -24.34 -3.64 13.88
CA ASP A 235 -24.57 -3.84 15.33
C ASP A 235 -25.00 -2.52 16.01
N ASN A 236 -25.95 -1.78 15.41
CA ASN A 236 -26.82 -0.81 16.11
C ASN A 236 -27.94 -0.25 15.21
N PRO A 237 -29.18 -0.03 15.71
CA PRO A 237 -30.37 0.25 14.90
C PRO A 237 -30.56 1.71 14.46
N PHE A 238 -29.53 2.56 14.49
CA PHE A 238 -29.69 4.00 14.22
C PHE A 238 -28.99 4.58 12.99
N HIS A 239 -28.29 3.79 12.16
CA HIS A 239 -27.71 4.32 10.92
C HIS A 239 -27.83 3.36 9.74
N VAL A 240 -28.98 3.51 9.08
CA VAL A 240 -29.21 3.46 7.63
C VAL A 240 -28.41 2.36 6.92
N CYS A 241 -29.10 1.24 6.71
CA CYS A 241 -28.98 0.51 5.46
C CYS A 241 -29.12 1.51 4.31
N TYR A 242 -28.03 1.96 3.71
CA TYR A 242 -28.07 2.30 2.29
C TYR A 242 -28.10 0.97 1.54
N ILE A 243 -29.23 0.26 1.65
CA ILE A 243 -29.66 -0.58 0.53
C ILE A 243 -29.95 0.45 -0.55
N LEU A 244 -28.97 0.68 -1.43
CA LEU A 244 -29.19 1.39 -2.68
C LEU A 244 -30.07 0.46 -3.54
N ASN A 245 -31.36 0.40 -3.22
CA ASN A 245 -32.39 -0.09 -4.13
C ASN A 245 -32.53 0.97 -5.21
N PHE A 246 -31.94 0.73 -6.37
CA PHE A 246 -32.29 1.46 -7.58
C PHE A 246 -33.56 0.81 -8.17
N HIS A 247 -34.63 1.59 -8.21
CA HIS A 247 -35.74 1.36 -9.15
C HIS A 247 -35.30 1.72 -10.57
#